data_AF-A0A7S3E4Z7-F1
#
_entry.id   AF-A0A7S3E4Z7-F1
#
_cell.length_a   1.000
_cell.length_b   1.000
_cell.length_c   1.000
_cell.angle_alpha   90.00
_cell.angle_beta   90.00
_cell.angle_gamma   90.00
#
_symmetry.space_group_name_H-M   'P 1'
#
loop_
_entity.id
_entity.type
_entity.pdbx_description
1 polymer ?
#
loop_
_entity_poly.entity_id
_entity_poly.type
_entity_poly.pdbx_seq_one_letter_code
_entity_poly.pdbx_strand_id
1 'polypeptide(L)'
;LYRFGETVSIVFFTETWRHGDSFYDKILRNNSGKGEGGLHTLCLLDIKVHEMDFDKMIQTGKPVYMPPTFMTASVAASQLLEIEERRGDGACATDRPAIAMAHVGA
;
A
#
# COMPACT_ATOMS: atom_id res chain seq x y z
N LEU A 1 2.59 8.83 -19.70
CA LEU A 1 1.76 7.78 -19.06
C LEU A 1 1.88 6.39 -19.70
N TYR A 2 2.29 6.24 -20.96
CA TYR A 2 2.38 4.93 -21.64
C TYR A 2 3.36 3.90 -21.05
N ARG A 3 4.15 4.28 -20.03
CA ARG A 3 5.08 3.40 -19.31
C ARG A 3 4.56 2.97 -17.93
N PHE A 4 3.26 3.09 -17.67
CA PHE A 4 2.64 2.57 -16.44
C PHE A 4 2.06 1.18 -16.69
N GLY A 5 2.41 0.23 -15.83
CA GLY A 5 1.90 -1.14 -15.82
C GLY A 5 0.62 -1.27 -15.00
N GLU A 6 0.40 -2.45 -14.41
CA GLU A 6 -0.78 -2.71 -13.59
C GLU A 6 -0.78 -1.82 -12.33
N THR A 7 -1.87 -1.10 -12.08
CA THR A 7 -2.08 -0.33 -10.84
C THR A 7 -2.33 -1.25 -9.67
N VAL A 8 -1.82 -0.89 -8.49
CA VAL A 8 -1.99 -1.68 -7.26
C VAL A 8 -2.59 -0.83 -6.14
N SER A 9 -3.25 -1.49 -5.18
CA SER A 9 -3.73 -0.87 -3.95
C SER A 9 -2.95 -1.41 -2.76
N ILE A 10 -2.31 -0.54 -1.99
CA ILE A 10 -1.56 -0.89 -0.77
C ILE A 10 -2.51 -0.76 0.41
N VAL A 11 -2.79 -1.89 1.05
CA VAL A 11 -3.70 -1.99 2.21
C VAL A 11 -2.98 -1.78 3.53
N PHE A 12 -3.69 -1.30 4.56
CA PHE A 12 -3.15 -1.31 5.92
C PHE A 12 -2.90 -2.74 6.39
N PHE A 13 -1.72 -3.00 6.95
CA PHE A 13 -1.46 -4.25 7.63
C PHE A 13 -2.26 -4.34 8.93
N THR A 14 -2.86 -5.50 9.17
CA THR A 14 -3.45 -5.86 10.45
C THR A 14 -2.59 -6.93 11.11
N GLU A 15 -2.79 -7.17 12.41
CA GLU A 15 -2.04 -8.21 13.14
C GLU A 15 -2.22 -9.61 12.54
N THR A 16 -3.41 -9.89 11.99
CA THR A 16 -3.76 -11.16 11.37
C THR A 16 -3.50 -11.22 9.86
N TRP A 17 -3.28 -10.07 9.21
CA TRP A 17 -3.15 -9.97 7.76
C TRP A 17 -1.97 -9.09 7.34
N ARG A 18 -0.75 -9.63 7.50
CA ARG A 18 0.52 -9.02 7.04
C ARG A 18 1.10 -9.65 5.77
N HIS A 19 0.43 -10.68 5.24
CA HIS A 19 0.90 -11.47 4.09
C HIS A 19 0.16 -11.14 2.79
N GLY A 20 -0.54 -10.01 2.75
CA GLY A 20 -1.21 -9.49 1.55
C GLY A 20 -0.23 -9.00 0.48
N ASP A 21 0.85 -9.74 0.23
CA ASP A 21 1.98 -9.37 -0.64
C ASP A 21 1.61 -9.41 -2.13
N SER A 22 0.35 -9.67 -2.47
CA SER A 22 -0.10 -9.76 -3.86
C SER A 22 0.12 -8.45 -4.63
N PHE A 23 0.05 -7.30 -3.95
CA PHE A 23 0.41 -6.01 -4.56
C PHE A 23 1.92 -5.90 -4.81
N TYR A 24 2.75 -6.52 -3.96
CA TYR A 24 4.20 -6.53 -4.13
C TYR A 24 4.62 -7.39 -5.34
N ASP A 25 3.99 -8.55 -5.53
CA ASP A 25 4.24 -9.41 -6.70
C ASP A 25 3.93 -8.68 -8.02
N LYS A 26 2.88 -7.84 -8.03
CA LYS A 26 2.51 -7.02 -9.17
C LYS A 26 3.52 -5.90 -9.44
N ILE A 27 4.00 -5.23 -8.39
CA ILE A 27 5.08 -4.24 -8.49
C ILE A 27 6.33 -4.90 -9.08
N LEU A 28 6.72 -6.06 -8.57
CA LEU A 28 7.87 -6.82 -9.07
C LEU A 28 7.70 -7.20 -10.54
N ARG A 29 6.51 -7.65 -10.94
CA ARG A 29 6.20 -7.98 -12.33
C ARG A 29 6.31 -6.77 -13.26
N ASN A 30 5.79 -5.62 -12.85
CA ASN A 30 5.90 -4.37 -13.60
C ASN A 30 7.38 -3.97 -13.75
N ASN A 31 8.17 -4.07 -12.67
CA ASN A 31 9.60 -3.77 -12.69
C ASN A 31 10.41 -4.72 -13.58
N SER A 32 10.03 -6.00 -13.64
CA SER A 32 10.79 -7.09 -14.27
C SER A 32 10.51 -7.31 -15.77
N GLY A 33 9.79 -6.40 -16.43
CA GLY A 33 9.40 -6.52 -17.84
C GLY A 33 10.58 -6.90 -18.75
N LYS A 34 10.61 -8.16 -19.20
CA LYS A 34 11.62 -8.71 -20.12
C LYS A 34 11.49 -8.03 -21.49
N GLY A 35 12.46 -7.20 -21.85
CA GLY A 35 12.71 -6.78 -23.24
C GLY A 35 12.68 -5.27 -23.51
N GLU A 36 11.85 -4.48 -22.84
CA GLU A 36 11.61 -3.06 -23.22
C GLU A 36 11.82 -2.03 -22.07
N GLY A 37 12.44 -2.49 -20.97
CA GLY A 37 12.64 -1.73 -19.74
C GLY A 37 11.39 -1.77 -18.85
N GLY A 38 11.58 -1.84 -17.53
CA GLY A 38 10.48 -1.95 -16.57
C GLY A 38 9.40 -0.88 -16.72
N LEU A 39 8.20 -1.23 -16.28
CA LEU A 39 7.03 -0.35 -16.23
C LEU A 39 6.93 0.28 -14.83
N HIS A 40 6.48 1.53 -14.78
CA HIS A 40 6.13 2.21 -13.53
C HIS A 40 4.84 1.63 -12.96
N THR A 41 4.72 1.63 -11.63
CA THR A 41 3.52 1.20 -10.94
C THR A 41 2.86 2.40 -10.27
N LEU A 42 1.57 2.60 -10.52
CA LEU A 42 0.76 3.51 -9.72
C LEU A 42 0.27 2.75 -8.49
N CYS A 43 0.67 3.23 -7.31
CA CYS A 43 0.25 2.67 -6.03
C CYS A 43 -0.83 3.57 -5.42
N LEU A 44 -2.05 3.05 -5.33
CA LEU A 44 -3.15 3.69 -4.61
C LEU A 44 -3.04 3.31 -3.13
N LEU A 45 -3.21 4.30 -2.25
CA LEU A 45 -3.09 4.10 -0.81
C LEU A 45 -4.47 3.89 -0.17
N ASP A 46 -4.53 3.01 0.82
CA ASP A 46 -5.77 2.65 1.49
C ASP A 46 -6.35 3.79 2.34
N ILE A 47 -7.66 3.76 2.49
CA ILE A 47 -8.41 4.76 3.26
C ILE A 47 -9.41 4.01 4.11
N LYS A 48 -9.34 4.24 5.42
CA LYS A 48 -10.29 3.73 6.39
C LYS A 48 -11.32 4.80 6.68
N VAL A 49 -12.54 4.62 6.19
CA VAL A 49 -13.64 5.56 6.44
C VAL A 49 -14.75 4.85 7.20
N HIS A 50 -15.21 5.46 8.29
CA HIS A 50 -16.40 5.00 9.03
C HIS A 50 -16.34 3.54 9.52
N GLU A 51 -15.14 3.02 9.81
CA GLU A 51 -15.00 1.70 10.42
C GLU A 51 -15.61 1.73 11.84
N MET A 52 -16.40 0.70 12.16
CA MET A 52 -17.02 0.56 13.48
C MET A 52 -15.97 0.06 14.49
N ASP A 53 -15.86 0.74 15.62
CA ASP A 53 -15.02 0.35 16.74
C ASP A 53 -15.76 -0.73 17.53
N PHE A 54 -15.48 -1.99 17.19
CA PHE A 54 -16.15 -3.15 17.80
C PHE A 54 -15.88 -3.23 19.30
N ASP A 55 -14.69 -2.88 19.77
CA ASP A 55 -14.36 -2.92 21.19
C ASP A 55 -15.17 -1.88 21.98
N LYS A 56 -15.26 -0.64 21.47
CA LYS A 56 -16.12 0.37 22.09
C LYS A 56 -17.60 0.04 21.98
N MET A 57 -18.03 -0.58 20.88
CA MET A 57 -19.42 -1.03 20.74
C MET A 57 -19.75 -2.10 21.79
N ILE A 58 -18.87 -3.09 21.98
CA ILE A 58 -19.04 -4.15 22.99
C ILE A 58 -19.07 -3.54 24.40
N GLN A 59 -18.21 -2.55 24.69
CA GLN A 59 -18.13 -1.92 26.00
C GLN A 59 -19.29 -0.94 26.30
N THR A 60 -19.79 -0.23 25.30
CA THR A 60 -20.77 0.87 25.50
C THR A 60 -22.18 0.57 24.99
N GLY A 61 -22.36 -0.50 24.22
CA GLY A 61 -23.62 -0.88 23.57
C GLY A 61 -24.08 0.08 22.47
N LYS A 62 -23.25 1.05 22.09
CA LYS A 62 -23.55 2.05 21.04
C LYS A 62 -22.60 1.90 19.87
N PRO A 63 -23.05 2.08 18.62
CA PRO A 63 -22.16 2.11 17.48
C PRO A 63 -21.25 3.34 17.58
N VAL A 64 -19.97 3.10 17.83
CA VAL A 64 -18.94 4.14 17.80
C VAL A 64 -18.14 3.93 16.53
N TYR A 65 -17.97 4.99 15.75
CA TYR A 65 -17.21 4.95 14.49
C TYR A 65 -15.88 5.65 14.66
N MET A 66 -14.84 5.07 14.08
CA MET A 66 -13.53 5.67 14.05
C MET A 66 -13.48 6.84 13.06
N PRO A 67 -12.67 7.88 13.33
CA PRO A 67 -12.48 8.97 12.39
C PRO A 67 -11.85 8.45 11.08
N PRO A 68 -12.16 9.07 9.93
CA PRO A 68 -11.54 8.70 8.66
C PRO A 68 -10.01 8.80 8.73
N THR A 69 -9.32 7.73 8.38
CA THR A 69 -7.86 7.65 8.39
C THR A 69 -7.37 7.34 6.98
N PHE A 70 -6.62 8.27 6.41
CA PHE A 70 -6.00 8.11 5.09
C PHE A 70 -4.57 7.62 5.29
N MET A 71 -4.17 6.59 4.55
CA MET A 71 -2.80 6.11 4.60
C MET A 71 -1.84 7.19 4.07
N THR A 72 -0.80 7.48 4.85
CA THR A 72 0.27 8.38 4.41
C THR A 72 1.29 7.61 3.58
N ALA A 73 1.97 8.31 2.66
CA ALA A 73 3.03 7.70 1.85
C ALA A 73 4.15 7.10 2.70
N SER A 74 4.42 7.68 3.89
CA SER A 74 5.41 7.14 4.82
C SER A 74 5.01 5.76 5.36
N VAL A 75 3.75 5.57 5.72
CA VAL A 75 3.25 4.27 6.21
C VAL A 75 3.34 3.23 5.11
N ALA A 76 2.89 3.58 3.90
CA ALA A 76 2.97 2.70 2.74
C ALA A 76 4.42 2.29 2.40
N ALA A 77 5.35 3.24 2.45
CA ALA A 77 6.78 2.98 2.24
C ALA A 77 7.35 2.03 3.29
N SER A 78 7.05 2.24 4.58
CA SER A 78 7.49 1.34 5.65
C SER A 78 6.96 -0.09 5.47
N GLN A 79 5.70 -0.25 5.06
CA GLN A 79 5.11 -1.57 4.78
C GLN A 79 5.80 -2.27 3.59
N LEU A 80 6.12 -1.53 2.53
CA LEU A 80 6.84 -2.06 1.38
C LEU A 80 8.28 -2.48 1.74
N LEU A 81 8.96 -1.69 2.57
CA LEU A 81 10.29 -2.03 3.08
C LEU A 81 10.26 -3.26 3.98
N GLU A 82 9.25 -3.42 4.85
CA GLU A 82 9.05 -4.64 5.66
C GLU A 82 8.91 -5.89 4.77
N ILE A 83 8.17 -5.80 3.66
CA ILE A 83 8.05 -6.91 2.69
C ILE A 83 9.39 -7.17 1.98
N GLU A 84 10.08 -6.11 1.55
CA GLU A 84 11.36 -6.22 0.86
C GLU A 84 12.43 -6.85 1.75
N GLU A 85 12.54 -6.46 3.02
CA GLU A 85 13.47 -7.08 3.99
C GLU A 85 13.21 -8.57 4.18
N ARG A 86 11.94 -8.99 4.12
CA ARG A 86 11.55 -10.40 4.25
C ARG A 86 11.83 -11.21 2.98
N ARG A 87 11.59 -10.64 1.80
CA ARG A 87 11.63 -11.36 0.52
C ARG A 87 12.95 -11.21 -0.24
N GLY A 88 13.53 -10.01 -0.27
CA GLY A 88 14.76 -9.71 -0.99
C GLY A 88 14.66 -9.80 -2.52
N ASP A 89 13.45 -9.69 -3.08
CA ASP A 89 13.21 -9.78 -4.53
C ASP A 89 13.64 -8.51 -5.30
N GLY A 90 13.95 -7.42 -4.58
CA GLY A 90 14.43 -6.16 -5.14
C GLY A 90 13.34 -5.37 -5.87
N ALA A 91 12.07 -5.43 -5.44
CA ALA A 91 11.01 -4.66 -6.06
C ALA A 91 10.97 -3.22 -5.53
N CYS A 92 11.19 -3.05 -4.22
CA CYS A 92 11.11 -1.82 -3.46
C CYS A 92 12.34 -1.64 -2.55
N ALA A 93 13.53 -1.99 -3.04
CA ALA A 93 14.79 -1.77 -2.33
C ALA A 93 14.99 -0.29 -1.94
N THR A 94 15.72 -0.06 -0.84
CA THR A 94 15.95 1.27 -0.25
C THR A 94 16.65 2.27 -1.18
N ASP A 95 17.37 1.77 -2.18
CA ASP A 95 18.06 2.56 -3.19
C ASP A 95 17.17 2.93 -4.39
N ARG A 96 15.96 2.38 -4.49
CA ARG A 96 15.03 2.69 -5.58
C ARG A 96 14.23 3.96 -5.31
N PRO A 97 14.24 4.93 -6.24
CA PRO A 97 13.44 6.14 -6.08
C PRO A 97 11.94 5.84 -6.21
N ALA A 98 11.14 6.46 -5.35
CA ALA A 98 9.69 6.48 -5.42
C ALA A 98 9.18 7.92 -5.38
N ILE A 99 8.01 8.18 -5.97
CA ILE A 99 7.38 9.49 -6.00
C ILE A 99 6.10 9.44 -5.20
N ALA A 100 6.05 10.16 -4.09
CA ALA A 100 4.85 10.39 -3.31
C ALA A 100 4.10 11.61 -3.87
N MET A 101 2.79 11.47 -4.07
CA MET A 101 1.94 12.55 -4.56
C MET A 101 0.74 12.74 -3.63
N ALA A 102 0.41 13.98 -3.33
CA ALA A 102 -0.75 14.36 -2.53
C ALA A 102 -1.45 15.56 -3.21
N HIS A 103 -2.77 15.66 -3.07
CA HIS A 103 -3.59 16.74 -3.65
C HIS A 103 -3.37 16.93 -5.17
N VAL A 104 -3.22 15.83 -5.91
CA VAL A 104 -3.02 15.88 -7.37
C VAL A 104 -4.26 16.47 -8.04
N GLY A 105 -4.07 17.56 -8.79
CA GLY A 105 -5.14 18.24 -9.52
C GLY A 105 -6.00 19.21 -8.69
N ALA A 106 -5.54 19.58 -7.49
CA ALA A 106 -6.15 20.63 -6.67
C ALA A 106 -5.76 22.04 -7.14
#